data_AF-A0A2D8VGB8-F1
#
_entry.id   AF-A0A2D8VGB8-F1
#
_cell.length_a   1.000
_cell.length_b   1.000
_cell.length_c   1.000
_cell.angle_alpha   90.00
_cell.angle_beta   90.00
_cell.angle_gamma   90.00
#
_symmetry.space_group_name_H-M   'P 1'
#
loop_
_entity.id
_entity.type
_entity.pdbx_description
1 polymer ?
#
loop_
_entity_poly.entity_id
_entity_poly.type
_entity_poly.pdbx_seq_one_letter_code
_entity_poly.pdbx_strand_id
1 'polypeptide(L)' 'MTESSLIGFSRGIATDSTFTARNPSSGDSLEPAFCHASEEDLAKACDLAAGAAPVMA' A
#
# COMPACT_ATOMS: atom_id res chain seq x y z
N MET A 1 0.29 -11.51 11.57
CA MET A 1 -0.68 -10.65 10.84
C MET A 1 0.12 -9.84 9.84
N THR A 2 -0.40 -9.52 8.67
CA THR A 2 0.33 -8.82 7.60
C THR A 2 -0.50 -7.62 7.16
N GLU A 3 0.12 -6.45 7.04
CA GLU A 3 -0.57 -5.22 6.66
C GLU A 3 -0.71 -5.11 5.14
N SER A 4 -1.78 -4.46 4.68
CA SER A 4 -2.09 -4.30 3.25
C SER A 4 -2.54 -2.86 2.97
N SER A 5 -2.36 -2.40 1.73
CA SER A 5 -2.63 -1.01 1.30
C SER A 5 -4.05 -0.54 1.61
N LEU A 6 -4.27 0.75 1.84
CA LEU A 6 -5.60 1.34 1.97
C LEU A 6 -5.97 2.11 0.70
N ILE A 7 -6.92 1.58 -0.07
CA ILE A 7 -7.37 2.13 -1.36
C ILE A 7 -8.88 2.23 -1.34
N GLY A 8 -9.43 3.42 -1.60
CA GLY A 8 -10.89 3.63 -1.62
C GLY A 8 -11.59 3.22 -0.33
N PHE A 9 -10.99 3.54 0.83
CA PHE A 9 -11.47 3.16 2.17
C PHE A 9 -11.53 1.64 2.43
N SER A 10 -10.93 0.84 1.56
CA SER A 10 -10.84 -0.61 1.71
C SER A 10 -9.38 -1.02 1.91
N ARG A 11 -9.16 -2.10 2.67
CA ARG A 11 -7.84 -2.74 2.75
C ARG A 11 -7.65 -3.63 1.52
N GLY A 12 -6.48 -3.52 0.90
CA GLY A 12 -6.04 -4.37 -0.20
C GLY A 12 -5.96 -5.82 0.24
N ILE A 13 -5.92 -6.73 -0.72
CA ILE A 13 -5.87 -8.16 -0.47
C ILE A 13 -4.44 -8.53 -0.08
N ALA A 14 -4.30 -9.38 0.94
CA ALA A 14 -3.00 -9.93 1.28
C ALA A 14 -2.50 -10.78 0.12
N THR A 15 -1.35 -10.41 -0.44
CA THR A 15 -0.69 -11.16 -1.50
C THR A 15 0.45 -12.00 -0.92
N ASP A 16 0.89 -13.05 -1.62
CA ASP A 16 2.05 -13.86 -1.21
C ASP A 16 3.38 -13.08 -1.29
N SER A 17 3.38 -11.89 -1.92
CA SER A 17 4.53 -11.01 -2.01
C SER A 17 4.55 -10.06 -0.81
N THR A 18 5.34 -10.42 0.21
CA THR A 18 5.48 -9.64 1.45
C THR A 18 6.90 -9.14 1.67
N PHE A 19 7.04 -8.04 2.41
CA PHE A 19 8.33 -7.51 2.83
C PHE A 19 8.30 -7.05 4.30
N THR A 20 9.45 -7.10 4.96
CA THR A 20 9.63 -6.62 6.33
C THR A 20 10.38 -5.30 6.30
N ALA A 21 9.78 -4.24 6.85
CA ALA A 21 10.46 -2.96 6.98
C ALA A 21 11.55 -3.06 8.05
N ARG A 22 12.62 -2.25 7.95
CA ARG A 22 13.67 -2.18 8.97
C ARG A 22 13.80 -0.76 9.50
N ASN A 23 14.01 -0.63 10.80
CA ASN A 23 14.38 0.63 11.41
C ASN A 23 15.78 1.02 10.92
N PRO A 24 15.94 2.17 10.23
CA PRO A 24 17.24 2.57 9.70
C PRO A 24 18.26 2.96 10.78
N SER A 25 17.79 3.30 11.99
CA SER A 25 18.65 3.71 13.12
C SER A 25 19.23 2.50 13.88
N SER A 26 18.44 1.43 14.04
CA SER A 26 18.84 0.26 14.84
C SER A 26 19.04 -1.02 14.02
N GLY A 27 18.53 -1.09 12.80
CA GLY A 27 18.55 -2.28 11.96
C GLY A 27 17.47 -3.31 12.29
N ASP A 28 16.66 -3.06 13.33
CA ASP A 28 15.62 -3.98 13.76
C ASP A 28 14.52 -4.13 12.71
N SER A 29 14.04 -5.37 12.53
CA SER A 29 12.88 -5.66 11.71
C SER A 29 11.60 -5.15 12.38
N LEU A 30 10.77 -4.47 11.59
CA LEU A 30 9.46 -3.98 11.99
C LEU A 30 8.41 -5.02 11.61
N GLU A 31 7.78 -5.56 12.64
CA GLU A 31 6.59 -6.41 12.53
C GLU A 31 5.33 -5.56 12.72
N PRO A 32 4.21 -5.92 12.08
CA PRO A 32 4.02 -7.01 11.12
C PRO A 32 4.68 -6.75 9.75
N ALA A 33 4.89 -7.82 8.97
CA ALA A 33 5.25 -7.70 7.56
C ALA A 33 4.16 -6.97 6.76
N PHE A 34 4.55 -6.42 5.61
CA PHE A 34 3.68 -5.67 4.70
C PHE A 34 3.50 -6.43 3.38
N CYS A 35 2.32 -6.36 2.78
CA CYS A 35 2.05 -6.89 1.44
C CYS A 35 2.40 -5.85 0.36
N HIS A 36 2.99 -6.32 -0.74
CA HIS A 36 3.08 -5.50 -1.96
C HIS A 36 1.68 -5.30 -2.55
N ALA A 37 1.43 -4.09 -3.06
CA ALA A 37 0.22 -3.78 -3.82
C ALA A 37 0.20 -4.57 -5.13
N SER A 38 -0.96 -5.09 -5.50
CA SER A 38 -1.18 -5.70 -6.82
C SER A 38 -1.21 -4.64 -7.93
N GLU A 39 -1.10 -5.06 -9.19
CA GLU A 39 -1.29 -4.15 -10.33
C GLU A 39 -2.70 -3.53 -10.35
N GLU A 40 -3.72 -4.29 -9.93
CA GLU A 40 -5.09 -3.82 -9.80
C GLU A 40 -5.23 -2.74 -8.71
N ASP A 41 -4.56 -2.94 -7.57
CA ASP A 41 -4.50 -1.96 -6.49
C ASP A 41 -3.84 -0.67 -6.95
N LEU A 42 -2.74 -0.77 -7.70
CA LEU A 42 -2.03 0.38 -8.27
C LEU A 42 -2.94 1.17 -9.24
N ALA A 43 -3.62 0.47 -10.15
CA ALA A 43 -4.55 1.11 -11.10
C ALA A 43 -5.69 1.84 -10.38
N LYS A 44 -6.34 1.18 -9.40
CA LYS A 44 -7.41 1.78 -8.59
C LYS A 44 -6.93 3.00 -7.82
N ALA A 45 -5.72 2.96 -7.27
CA ALA A 45 -5.13 4.10 -6.56
C ALA A 45 -4.95 5.31 -7.50
N CYS A 46 -4.44 5.09 -8.71
CA CYS A 46 -4.30 6.14 -9.73
C CYS A 46 -5.65 6.73 -10.15
N ASP A 47 -6.66 5.88 -10.41
CA ASP A 47 -8.00 6.33 -10.81
C ASP A 47 -8.66 7.19 -9.73
N LEU A 48 -8.58 6.77 -8.46
CA LEU A 48 -9.09 7.54 -7.33
C LEU A 48 -8.35 8.88 -7.17
N ALA A 49 -7.02 8.87 -7.32
CA ALA A 49 -6.22 10.09 -7.24
C ALA A 49 -6.57 11.07 -8.37
N ALA A 50 -6.76 10.58 -9.60
CA ALA A 50 -7.18 11.38 -10.74
C ALA A 50 -8.59 11.97 -10.54
N GLY A 51 -9.54 11.19 -10.01
CA GLY A 51 -10.89 11.65 -9.73
C GLY A 51 -10.99 12.65 -8.56
N ALA A 52 -10.07 12.58 -7.59
CA ALA A 52 -10.00 13.52 -6.47
C ALA A 52 -9.19 14.78 -6.77
N ALA A 53 -8.38 14.77 -7.83
CA ALA A 53 -7.59 15.93 -8.22
C ALA A 53 -8.50 17.10 -8.61
N PRO A 54 -8.20 18.33 -8.18
CA PRO A 54 -8.92 19.49 -8.66
C PRO A 54 -8.71 19.62 -10.17
N VAL A 55 -9.79 19.84 -10.92
CA VAL A 55 -9.69 20.20 -12.34
C VAL A 55 -8.91 21.51 -12.45
N MET A 56 -7.76 21.48 -13.12
CA MET A 56 -7.08 22.70 -13.54
C MET A 56 -7.97 23.41 -14.57
N ALA A 57 -8.46 24.59 -14.19
CA ALA A 57 -9.25 25.49 -15.03
C ALA A 57 -8.38 26.22 -16.06
#